data_AF-A0A284S7K2-F1
#
_entry.id   AF-A0A284S7K2-F1
#
_cell.length_a   1.000
_cell.length_b   1.000
_cell.length_c   1.000
_cell.angle_alpha   90.00
_cell.angle_beta   90.00
_cell.angle_gamma   90.00
#
_symmetry.space_group_name_H-M   'P 1'
#
loop_
_entity.id
_entity.type
_entity.pdbx_description
1 polymer ?
#
loop_
_entity_poly.entity_id
_entity_poly.type
_entity_poly.pdbx_seq_one_letter_code
_entity_poly.pdbx_strand_id
1 'polypeptide(L)'
;MLSFSTLLVTVATAITVRGTANTAGLSSTDAQALASISSQLNESNSFGAPIVPWDNDGTPGWYYGDSPDNVPDAFSELPWLKDSYICWLLSLLDAGFVCPTPPFHQSPPPSTDGYSQLFYNYTGATQSPDYMTYGLVDTVAACKDMCDSVTGCIFVNSYHDVNGKNGSPLLTCSLFTQCHTLVDAVNRGGQTQADGTIDFITNSDGYCAQTCSCA
;
A
#
# COMPACT_ATOMS: atom_id res chain seq x y z
N MET A 1 55.92 25.42 2.53
CA MET A 1 54.54 25.35 3.02
C MET A 1 53.62 25.40 1.80
N LEU A 2 53.21 24.25 1.28
CA LEU A 2 52.26 24.15 0.17
C LEU A 2 50.89 23.91 0.79
N SER A 3 50.04 24.92 0.70
CA SER A 3 48.65 24.89 1.16
C SER A 3 47.84 24.02 0.20
N PHE A 4 47.34 22.89 0.69
CA PHE A 4 46.33 22.10 -0.03
C PHE A 4 44.97 22.77 0.19
N SER A 5 44.52 23.57 -0.78
CA SER A 5 43.13 24.00 -0.86
C SER A 5 42.27 22.80 -1.23
N THR A 6 41.55 22.26 -0.25
CA THR A 6 40.46 21.31 -0.44
C THR A 6 39.33 22.01 -1.18
N LEU A 7 39.22 21.74 -2.48
CA LEU A 7 38.04 22.05 -3.27
C LEU A 7 36.93 21.07 -2.85
N LEU A 8 36.05 21.49 -1.94
CA LEU A 8 34.77 20.82 -1.68
C LEU A 8 33.91 21.00 -2.93
N VAL A 9 33.89 19.98 -3.79
CA VAL A 9 32.89 19.89 -4.86
C VAL A 9 31.58 19.48 -4.20
N THR A 10 30.77 20.46 -3.80
CA THR A 10 29.37 20.22 -3.47
C THR A 10 28.65 19.87 -4.78
N VAL A 11 28.56 18.58 -5.07
CA VAL A 11 27.63 18.08 -6.08
C VAL A 11 26.23 18.30 -5.50
N ALA A 12 25.61 19.42 -5.84
CA ALA A 12 24.17 19.59 -5.66
C ALA A 12 23.49 18.60 -6.61
N THR A 13 23.27 17.37 -6.16
CA THR A 13 22.37 16.44 -6.85
C THR A 13 20.99 17.09 -6.82
N ALA A 14 20.54 17.58 -7.97
CA ALA A 14 19.17 18.00 -8.18
C ALA A 14 18.29 16.74 -8.13
N ILE A 15 17.89 16.36 -6.92
CA ILE A 15 16.98 15.25 -6.69
C ILE A 15 15.60 15.75 -7.09
N THR A 16 15.09 15.23 -8.20
CA THR A 16 13.75 15.56 -8.67
C THR A 16 12.76 14.70 -7.89
N VAL A 17 12.23 15.23 -6.79
CA VAL A 17 11.16 14.59 -6.03
C VAL A 17 9.84 14.84 -6.78
N ARG A 18 9.04 13.80 -7.02
CA ARG A 18 7.69 13.95 -7.61
C ARG A 18 6.72 14.32 -6.48
N GLY A 19 6.53 15.62 -6.27
CA GLY A 19 5.65 16.16 -5.23
C GLY A 19 6.23 17.41 -4.55
N THR A 20 5.43 18.09 -3.73
CA THR A 20 5.85 19.24 -2.89
C THR A 20 6.58 18.72 -1.65
N ALA A 21 7.84 18.30 -1.81
CA ALA A 21 8.63 17.76 -0.71
C ALA A 21 9.37 18.86 0.08
N ASN A 22 9.29 18.82 1.41
CA ASN A 22 10.10 19.69 2.26
C ASN A 22 11.49 19.10 2.48
N THR A 23 12.43 19.42 1.60
CA THR A 23 13.79 18.87 1.62
C THR A 23 14.80 19.73 2.39
N ALA A 24 14.35 20.75 3.11
CA ALA A 24 15.23 21.66 3.83
C ALA A 24 15.92 20.94 5.00
N GLY A 25 17.25 20.83 4.94
CA GLY A 25 18.06 20.24 6.01
C GLY A 25 18.26 18.73 5.95
N LEU A 26 17.84 18.06 4.87
CA LEU A 26 18.07 16.62 4.69
C LEU A 26 19.55 16.30 4.43
N SER A 27 20.01 15.15 4.92
CA SER A 27 21.30 14.58 4.52
C SER A 27 21.22 14.07 3.07
N SER A 28 22.38 13.81 2.44
CA SER A 28 22.41 13.24 1.10
C SER A 28 21.75 11.85 1.04
N THR A 29 21.86 11.08 2.12
CA THR A 29 21.26 9.74 2.23
C THR A 29 19.73 9.85 2.32
N ASP A 30 19.22 10.74 3.16
CA ASP A 30 17.77 10.95 3.31
C ASP A 30 17.16 11.49 2.03
N ALA A 31 17.85 12.39 1.34
CA ALA A 31 17.36 12.93 0.09
C ALA A 31 17.30 11.84 -1.01
N GLN A 32 18.26 10.93 -1.05
CA GLN A 32 18.23 9.78 -1.97
C GLN A 32 17.09 8.80 -1.61
N ALA A 33 16.93 8.48 -0.33
CA ALA A 33 15.84 7.62 0.13
C ALA A 33 14.46 8.22 -0.17
N LEU A 34 14.29 9.53 0.07
CA LEU A 34 13.08 10.26 -0.26
C LEU A 34 12.77 10.24 -1.76
N ALA A 35 13.80 10.37 -2.60
CA ALA A 35 13.66 10.27 -4.06
C ALA A 35 13.10 8.91 -4.47
N SER A 36 13.72 7.83 -3.95
CA SER A 36 13.32 6.45 -4.22
C SER A 36 11.87 6.20 -3.79
N ILE A 37 11.52 6.57 -2.55
CA ILE A 37 10.14 6.43 -2.05
C ILE A 37 9.16 7.26 -2.89
N SER A 38 9.49 8.51 -3.24
CA SER A 38 8.60 9.33 -4.07
C SER A 38 8.39 8.75 -5.46
N SER A 39 9.38 8.04 -6.01
CA SER A 39 9.28 7.39 -7.31
C SER A 39 8.46 6.11 -7.26
N GLN A 40 8.46 5.42 -6.11
CA GLN A 40 7.73 4.17 -5.90
C GLN A 40 6.28 4.43 -5.46
N LEU A 41 6.09 5.19 -4.39
CA LEU A 41 4.81 5.45 -3.73
C LEU A 41 4.21 6.79 -4.18
N ASN A 42 3.76 6.84 -5.44
CA ASN A 42 3.01 7.97 -5.98
C ASN A 42 1.81 7.50 -6.81
N GLU A 43 0.87 8.43 -7.03
CA GLU A 43 -0.38 8.17 -7.75
C GLU A 43 -0.15 7.61 -9.16
N SER A 44 0.83 8.13 -9.92
CA SER A 44 1.11 7.67 -11.28
C SER A 44 1.66 6.25 -11.37
N ASN A 45 2.11 5.69 -10.25
CA ASN A 45 2.59 4.32 -10.13
C ASN A 45 1.68 3.47 -9.22
N SER A 46 0.42 3.89 -9.01
CA SER A 46 -0.55 3.19 -8.14
C SER A 46 0.05 2.86 -6.78
N PHE A 47 0.79 3.81 -6.21
CA PHE A 47 1.51 3.69 -4.95
C PHE A 47 2.33 2.38 -4.82
N GLY A 48 3.05 2.03 -5.89
CA GLY A 48 3.95 0.87 -5.93
C GLY A 48 3.33 -0.38 -6.56
N ALA A 49 2.03 -0.36 -6.89
CA ALA A 49 1.31 -1.50 -7.45
C ALA A 49 0.63 -1.15 -8.81
N PRO A 50 1.39 -0.83 -9.87
CA PRO A 50 0.84 -0.38 -11.15
C PRO A 50 0.11 -1.48 -11.94
N ILE A 51 0.42 -2.74 -11.67
CA ILE A 51 -0.29 -3.89 -12.22
C ILE A 51 -1.31 -4.34 -11.17
N VAL A 52 -2.57 -4.37 -11.57
CA VAL A 52 -3.72 -4.73 -10.72
C VAL A 52 -3.61 -6.15 -10.18
N PRO A 53 -4.19 -6.45 -9.00
CA PRO A 53 -3.95 -7.71 -8.31
C PRO A 53 -4.52 -8.94 -9.01
N TRP A 54 -5.49 -8.77 -9.92
CA TRP A 54 -6.12 -9.84 -10.71
C TRP A 54 -5.44 -10.09 -12.06
N ASP A 55 -4.38 -9.34 -12.39
CA ASP A 55 -3.58 -9.60 -13.59
C ASP A 55 -2.32 -10.39 -13.24
N ASN A 56 -1.77 -11.10 -14.24
CA ASN A 56 -0.47 -11.76 -14.10
C ASN A 56 0.62 -10.73 -13.77
N ASP A 57 1.62 -11.15 -13.01
CA ASP A 57 2.76 -10.33 -12.59
C ASP A 57 2.39 -9.13 -11.67
N GLY A 58 1.15 -9.06 -11.18
CA GLY A 58 0.77 -8.09 -10.16
C GLY A 58 1.55 -8.28 -8.88
N THR A 59 2.30 -7.26 -8.46
CA THR A 59 3.03 -7.20 -7.18
C THR A 59 2.45 -6.15 -6.23
N PRO A 60 2.37 -6.44 -4.90
CA PRO A 60 1.96 -5.44 -3.92
C PRO A 60 2.90 -4.25 -3.92
N GLY A 61 2.40 -3.06 -3.55
CA GLY A 61 3.18 -1.83 -3.53
C GLY A 61 3.85 -1.56 -2.18
N TRP A 62 3.29 -2.11 -1.10
CA TRP A 62 3.67 -1.82 0.27
C TRP A 62 3.22 -2.93 1.23
N TYR A 63 3.76 -2.92 2.44
CA TYR A 63 3.32 -3.78 3.54
C TYR A 63 3.00 -2.95 4.79
N TYR A 64 1.83 -3.19 5.39
CA TYR A 64 1.43 -2.56 6.65
C TYR A 64 0.89 -3.62 7.63
N GLY A 65 1.76 -4.07 8.52
CA GLY A 65 1.47 -5.08 9.53
C GLY A 65 2.59 -5.20 10.55
N ASP A 66 2.36 -5.97 11.62
CA ASP A 66 3.30 -6.20 12.72
C ASP A 66 4.22 -7.41 12.47
N SER A 67 3.96 -8.19 11.43
CA SER A 67 4.65 -9.46 11.13
C SER A 67 5.49 -9.40 9.83
N PRO A 68 6.49 -8.52 9.70
CA PRO A 68 7.27 -8.39 8.45
C PRO A 68 7.96 -9.70 8.02
N ASP A 69 8.26 -10.59 8.96
CA ASP A 69 8.81 -11.93 8.67
C ASP A 69 7.85 -12.84 7.87
N ASN A 70 6.56 -12.49 7.80
CA ASN A 70 5.56 -13.20 7.00
C ASN A 70 5.46 -12.67 5.56
N VAL A 71 6.16 -11.58 5.22
CA VAL A 71 6.27 -11.08 3.85
C VAL A 71 7.20 -12.04 3.09
N PRO A 72 6.77 -12.63 1.95
CA PRO A 72 7.63 -13.51 1.18
C PRO A 72 8.93 -12.83 0.74
N ASP A 73 10.03 -13.60 0.64
CA ASP A 73 11.34 -13.09 0.20
C ASP A 73 11.28 -12.38 -1.17
N ALA A 74 10.39 -12.81 -2.07
CA ALA A 74 10.17 -12.15 -3.36
C ALA A 74 9.69 -10.68 -3.23
N PHE A 75 9.20 -10.31 -2.05
CA PHE A 75 8.67 -9.01 -1.68
C PHE A 75 9.45 -8.36 -0.52
N SER A 76 10.70 -8.77 -0.29
CA SER A 76 11.57 -8.20 0.77
C SER A 76 11.84 -6.70 0.61
N GLU A 77 11.69 -6.17 -0.61
CA GLU A 77 11.91 -4.76 -0.96
C GLU A 77 10.65 -3.90 -0.80
N LEU A 78 9.54 -4.46 -0.31
CA LEU A 78 8.35 -3.65 -0.04
C LEU A 78 8.63 -2.63 1.06
N PRO A 79 8.22 -1.36 0.89
CA PRO A 79 8.26 -0.40 1.97
C PRO A 79 7.36 -0.86 3.11
N TRP A 80 7.95 -1.06 4.29
CA TRP A 80 7.22 -1.40 5.51
C TRP A 80 6.68 -0.13 6.17
N LEU A 81 5.36 0.08 6.08
CA LEU A 81 4.69 1.30 6.51
C LEU A 81 4.45 1.40 8.03
N LYS A 82 5.07 0.53 8.82
CA LYS A 82 5.25 0.73 10.28
C LYS A 82 6.68 1.12 10.64
N ASP A 83 7.60 1.12 9.68
CA ASP A 83 8.96 1.59 9.90
C ASP A 83 8.97 3.11 10.07
N SER A 84 9.49 3.58 11.21
CA SER A 84 9.50 5.00 11.54
C SER A 84 10.31 5.87 10.58
N TYR A 85 11.35 5.31 9.95
CA TYR A 85 12.15 6.03 8.96
C TYR A 85 11.41 6.15 7.64
N ILE A 86 10.81 5.07 7.13
CA ILE A 86 9.96 5.08 5.93
C ILE A 86 8.78 6.03 6.11
N CYS A 87 8.09 5.99 7.25
CA CYS A 87 6.96 6.86 7.51
C CYS A 87 7.35 8.32 7.69
N TRP A 88 8.51 8.59 8.29
CA TRP A 88 9.05 9.93 8.32
C TRP A 88 9.33 10.45 6.90
N LEU A 89 9.97 9.67 6.04
CA LEU A 89 10.22 10.06 4.64
C LEU A 89 8.92 10.32 3.88
N LEU A 90 7.92 9.44 4.01
CA LEU A 90 6.59 9.65 3.41
C LEU A 90 5.92 10.91 3.94
N SER A 91 6.05 11.23 5.24
CA SER A 91 5.48 12.46 5.81
C SER A 91 6.06 13.75 5.23
N LEU A 92 7.24 13.69 4.62
CA LEU A 92 7.85 14.82 3.92
C LEU A 92 7.29 15.01 2.50
N LEU A 93 6.56 14.02 1.98
CA LEU A 93 5.92 14.04 0.67
C LEU A 93 4.45 14.44 0.80
N ASP A 94 4.02 15.41 0.00
CA ASP A 94 2.62 15.74 -0.17
C ASP A 94 2.04 14.95 -1.36
N ALA A 95 2.03 13.62 -1.23
CA ALA A 95 1.71 12.68 -2.31
C ALA A 95 0.31 12.05 -2.19
N GLY A 96 -0.51 12.49 -1.24
CA GLY A 96 -1.82 11.90 -0.97
C GLY A 96 -1.78 10.46 -0.44
N PHE A 97 -0.60 9.98 -0.03
CA PHE A 97 -0.36 8.66 0.53
C PHE A 97 0.60 8.81 1.70
N VAL A 98 0.12 8.52 2.90
CA VAL A 98 0.92 8.59 4.13
C VAL A 98 0.81 7.27 4.90
N CYS A 99 1.76 7.00 5.79
CA CYS A 99 1.58 5.90 6.73
C CYS A 99 0.38 6.17 7.64
N PRO A 100 -0.34 5.13 8.05
CA PRO A 100 -1.40 5.28 9.04
C PRO A 100 -0.93 5.87 10.35
N THR A 101 -1.77 6.75 10.91
CA THR A 101 -1.56 7.38 12.21
C THR A 101 -2.79 7.19 13.10
N PRO A 102 -2.64 7.21 14.44
CA PRO A 102 -3.78 7.09 15.34
C PRO A 102 -4.89 8.13 15.06
N PRO A 103 -6.17 7.81 15.30
CA PRO A 103 -6.66 6.56 15.87
C PRO A 103 -6.70 5.41 14.85
N PHE A 104 -6.24 4.22 15.27
CA PHE A 104 -6.25 3.01 14.46
C PHE A 104 -7.54 2.21 14.67
N HIS A 105 -7.97 1.48 13.64
CA HIS A 105 -9.04 0.50 13.71
C HIS A 105 -8.67 -0.66 14.65
N GLN A 106 -9.66 -1.19 15.37
CA GLN A 106 -9.46 -2.32 16.27
C GLN A 106 -9.57 -3.66 15.53
N SER A 107 -8.85 -4.68 16.01
CA SER A 107 -8.97 -6.05 15.52
C SER A 107 -9.47 -6.97 16.65
N PRO A 108 -10.59 -7.70 16.47
CA PRO A 108 -11.46 -7.69 15.30
C PRO A 108 -12.22 -6.35 15.14
N PRO A 109 -12.58 -5.96 13.90
CA PRO A 109 -13.31 -4.70 13.66
C PRO A 109 -14.64 -4.66 14.42
N PRO A 110 -14.95 -3.59 15.18
CA PRO A 110 -16.25 -3.44 15.82
C PRO A 110 -17.32 -3.16 14.76
N SER A 111 -18.60 -3.28 15.14
CA SER A 111 -19.72 -3.03 14.21
C SER A 111 -19.85 -1.56 13.78
N THR A 112 -19.12 -0.65 14.43
CA THR A 112 -19.11 0.79 14.14
C THR A 112 -17.68 1.29 14.16
N ASP A 113 -16.97 1.16 13.05
CA ASP A 113 -15.61 1.69 12.84
C ASP A 113 -15.55 2.69 11.69
N GLY A 114 -16.69 3.27 11.29
CA GLY A 114 -16.74 4.18 10.14
C GLY A 114 -16.73 3.46 8.80
N TYR A 115 -16.77 2.13 8.76
CA TYR A 115 -16.97 1.35 7.55
C TYR A 115 -18.26 0.53 7.62
N SER A 116 -18.95 0.41 6.48
CA SER A 116 -20.02 -0.57 6.29
C SER A 116 -19.45 -1.79 5.56
N GLN A 117 -19.76 -3.00 6.03
CA GLN A 117 -19.39 -4.23 5.34
C GLN A 117 -20.44 -4.56 4.27
N LEU A 118 -20.01 -4.71 3.02
CA LEU A 118 -20.89 -4.91 1.85
C LEU A 118 -20.96 -6.38 1.44
N PHE A 119 -19.89 -7.13 1.71
CA PHE A 119 -19.83 -8.58 1.59
C PHE A 119 -18.76 -9.14 2.53
N TYR A 120 -18.91 -10.42 2.87
CA TYR A 120 -18.07 -11.13 3.83
C TYR A 120 -17.88 -12.58 3.40
N ASN A 121 -16.69 -13.12 3.65
CA ASN A 121 -16.29 -14.51 3.46
C ASN A 121 -16.63 -15.03 2.05
N TYR A 122 -16.35 -14.21 1.04
CA TYR A 122 -16.57 -14.57 -0.34
C TYR A 122 -15.34 -15.20 -0.99
N THR A 123 -15.54 -15.94 -2.08
CA THR A 123 -14.45 -16.58 -2.84
C THR A 123 -14.06 -15.74 -4.06
N GLY A 124 -14.33 -14.44 -4.04
CA GLY A 124 -14.07 -13.53 -5.15
C GLY A 124 -13.63 -12.17 -4.63
N ALA A 125 -12.57 -11.62 -5.19
CA ALA A 125 -12.08 -10.28 -4.91
C ALA A 125 -12.68 -9.27 -5.90
N THR A 126 -12.70 -8.01 -5.50
CA THR A 126 -13.20 -6.88 -6.28
C THR A 126 -12.29 -6.66 -7.48
N GLN A 127 -12.89 -6.55 -8.65
CA GLN A 127 -12.22 -6.19 -9.90
C GLN A 127 -12.97 -5.02 -10.53
N SER A 128 -12.34 -3.84 -10.54
CA SER A 128 -12.99 -2.60 -10.97
C SER A 128 -11.98 -1.58 -11.51
N PRO A 129 -12.34 -0.75 -12.51
CA PRO A 129 -11.42 0.21 -13.14
C PRO A 129 -11.00 1.39 -12.25
N ASP A 130 -11.65 1.61 -11.11
CA ASP A 130 -11.37 2.70 -10.17
C ASP A 130 -10.38 2.29 -9.06
N TYR A 131 -9.64 1.20 -9.30
CA TYR A 131 -8.53 0.71 -8.50
C TYR A 131 -7.45 1.77 -8.29
N MET A 132 -6.92 1.83 -7.07
CA MET A 132 -5.88 2.77 -6.68
C MET A 132 -4.53 2.10 -6.50
N THR A 133 -4.49 1.06 -5.66
CA THR A 133 -3.29 0.36 -5.22
C THR A 133 -3.69 -0.92 -4.48
N TYR A 134 -2.72 -1.80 -4.21
CA TYR A 134 -2.86 -2.80 -3.17
C TYR A 134 -1.55 -3.04 -2.44
N GLY A 135 -1.68 -3.52 -1.21
CA GLY A 135 -0.57 -3.96 -0.38
C GLY A 135 -0.89 -5.24 0.37
N LEU A 136 0.05 -5.64 1.23
CA LEU A 136 -0.13 -6.76 2.16
C LEU A 136 -0.36 -6.22 3.57
N VAL A 137 -1.26 -6.86 4.32
CA VAL A 137 -1.58 -6.50 5.70
C VAL A 137 -1.85 -7.74 6.55
N ASP A 138 -1.67 -7.60 7.86
CA ASP A 138 -1.95 -8.70 8.80
C ASP A 138 -3.46 -8.85 9.10
N THR A 139 -4.21 -7.75 9.03
CA THR A 139 -5.62 -7.72 9.49
C THR A 139 -6.49 -6.82 8.60
N VAL A 140 -7.80 -7.07 8.63
CA VAL A 140 -8.80 -6.19 8.02
C VAL A 140 -8.72 -4.76 8.58
N ALA A 141 -8.50 -4.63 9.89
CA ALA A 141 -8.34 -3.33 10.54
C ALA A 141 -7.16 -2.54 9.94
N ALA A 142 -6.03 -3.20 9.73
CA ALA A 142 -4.86 -2.61 9.08
C ALA A 142 -5.14 -2.22 7.62
N CYS A 143 -5.99 -2.96 6.90
CA CYS A 143 -6.43 -2.57 5.56
C CYS A 143 -7.25 -1.27 5.57
N LYS A 144 -8.15 -1.11 6.54
CA LYS A 144 -8.96 0.10 6.72
C LYS A 144 -8.10 1.30 7.12
N ASP A 145 -7.15 1.11 8.05
CA ASP A 145 -6.16 2.13 8.44
C ASP A 145 -5.42 2.70 7.21
N MET A 146 -5.04 1.81 6.29
CA MET A 146 -4.40 2.20 5.04
C MET A 146 -5.32 3.03 4.15
N CYS A 147 -6.58 2.63 3.97
CA CYS A 147 -7.53 3.42 3.19
C CYS A 147 -7.75 4.82 3.77
N ASP A 148 -7.87 4.95 5.09
CA ASP A 148 -8.01 6.25 5.77
C ASP A 148 -6.80 7.17 5.55
N SER A 149 -5.65 6.59 5.19
CA SER A 149 -4.37 7.29 5.00
C SER A 149 -4.04 7.56 3.52
N VAL A 150 -4.91 7.12 2.60
CA VAL A 150 -4.77 7.34 1.17
C VAL A 150 -5.89 8.25 0.70
N THR A 151 -5.51 9.42 0.19
CA THR A 151 -6.43 10.43 -0.31
C THR A 151 -7.29 9.84 -1.43
N GLY A 152 -8.62 9.91 -1.26
CA GLY A 152 -9.58 9.42 -2.24
C GLY A 152 -9.93 7.93 -2.11
N CYS A 153 -9.32 7.18 -1.20
CA CYS A 153 -9.77 5.83 -0.91
C CYS A 153 -11.11 5.88 -0.17
N ILE A 154 -12.10 5.14 -0.68
CA ILE A 154 -13.42 5.02 -0.03
C ILE A 154 -13.87 3.57 0.14
N PHE A 155 -13.14 2.61 -0.45
CA PHE A 155 -13.49 1.21 -0.36
C PHE A 155 -12.25 0.34 -0.26
N VAL A 156 -12.35 -0.66 0.61
CA VAL A 156 -11.33 -1.69 0.78
C VAL A 156 -11.89 -3.06 0.49
N ASN A 157 -11.11 -3.87 -0.21
CA ASN A 157 -11.32 -5.31 -0.29
C ASN A 157 -10.10 -6.04 0.26
N SER A 158 -10.33 -6.76 1.36
CA SER A 158 -9.33 -7.61 2.00
C SER A 158 -9.64 -9.08 1.70
N TYR A 159 -8.64 -9.85 1.28
CA TYR A 159 -8.82 -11.27 0.95
C TYR A 159 -7.52 -12.06 1.06
N HIS A 160 -7.62 -13.38 1.17
CA HIS A 160 -6.48 -14.27 0.97
C HIS A 160 -6.37 -14.65 -0.50
N ASP A 161 -5.17 -14.49 -1.04
CA ASP A 161 -4.80 -14.93 -2.38
C ASP A 161 -3.98 -16.22 -2.24
N VAL A 162 -4.67 -17.35 -2.08
CA VAL A 162 -4.04 -18.62 -1.71
C VAL A 162 -3.19 -19.11 -2.87
N ASN A 163 -1.93 -19.47 -2.61
CA ASN A 163 -0.86 -19.72 -3.58
C ASN A 163 -0.43 -18.48 -4.39
N GLY A 164 -1.30 -17.49 -4.53
CA GLY A 164 -0.98 -16.20 -5.12
C GLY A 164 0.01 -15.39 -4.27
N LYS A 165 0.47 -14.28 -4.83
CA LYS A 165 1.43 -13.36 -4.18
C LYS A 165 2.62 -14.11 -3.56
N ASN A 166 3.19 -15.03 -4.34
CA ASN A 166 4.33 -15.85 -3.95
C ASN A 166 4.10 -16.64 -2.63
N GLY A 167 2.88 -17.17 -2.46
CA GLY A 167 2.48 -17.97 -1.30
C GLY A 167 2.33 -17.17 0.00
N SER A 168 2.13 -15.85 -0.07
CA SER A 168 1.99 -15.02 1.13
C SER A 168 0.82 -15.49 2.00
N PRO A 169 1.02 -15.65 3.33
CA PRO A 169 -0.08 -15.93 4.26
C PRO A 169 -0.89 -14.68 4.62
N LEU A 170 -0.44 -13.49 4.20
CA LEU A 170 -1.01 -12.20 4.55
C LEU A 170 -2.32 -11.94 3.78
N LEU A 171 -3.09 -10.97 4.25
CA LEU A 171 -4.24 -10.46 3.50
C LEU A 171 -3.72 -9.53 2.41
N THR A 172 -4.23 -9.73 1.19
CA THR A 172 -4.16 -8.70 0.15
C THR A 172 -5.18 -7.61 0.49
N CYS A 173 -4.75 -6.36 0.52
CA CYS A 173 -5.57 -5.19 0.79
C CYS A 173 -5.63 -4.32 -0.47
N SER A 174 -6.74 -4.39 -1.22
CA SER A 174 -6.96 -3.60 -2.44
C SER A 174 -7.82 -2.38 -2.15
N LEU A 175 -7.39 -1.21 -2.63
CA LEU A 175 -8.01 0.09 -2.37
C LEU A 175 -8.67 0.66 -3.65
N PHE A 176 -9.85 1.26 -3.49
CA PHE A 176 -10.67 1.77 -4.58
C PHE A 176 -11.27 3.14 -4.26
N THR A 177 -11.52 3.94 -5.30
CA THR A 177 -12.12 5.29 -5.18
C THR A 177 -13.64 5.29 -5.16
N GLN A 178 -14.30 4.14 -5.38
CA GLN A 178 -15.74 3.95 -5.31
C GLN A 178 -16.11 2.74 -4.44
N CYS A 179 -17.32 2.76 -3.88
CA CYS A 179 -17.83 1.63 -3.11
C CYS A 179 -18.34 0.52 -4.03
N HIS A 180 -17.91 -0.70 -3.71
CA HIS A 180 -18.27 -1.90 -4.45
C HIS A 180 -19.16 -2.84 -3.66
N THR A 181 -19.88 -3.69 -4.39
CA THR A 181 -20.71 -4.74 -3.79
C THR A 181 -20.26 -6.10 -4.28
N LEU A 182 -20.96 -7.15 -3.85
CA LEU A 182 -20.71 -8.52 -4.29
C LEU A 182 -20.73 -8.69 -5.83
N VAL A 183 -21.40 -7.78 -6.56
CA VAL A 183 -21.44 -7.80 -8.04
C VAL A 183 -20.05 -7.63 -8.66
N ASP A 184 -19.18 -6.85 -8.01
CA ASP A 184 -17.82 -6.57 -8.51
C ASP A 184 -16.79 -7.58 -8.00
N ALA A 185 -17.19 -8.45 -7.07
CA ALA A 185 -16.34 -9.48 -6.44
C ALA A 185 -16.14 -10.70 -7.37
N VAL A 186 -15.62 -10.45 -8.58
CA VAL A 186 -15.55 -11.42 -9.68
C VAL A 186 -14.17 -12.04 -9.88
N ASN A 187 -13.09 -11.47 -9.31
CA ASN A 187 -11.76 -12.06 -9.38
C ASN A 187 -11.70 -13.32 -8.50
N ARG A 188 -11.67 -14.50 -9.10
CA ARG A 188 -11.62 -15.79 -8.38
C ARG A 188 -10.19 -16.33 -8.19
N GLY A 189 -9.18 -15.61 -8.69
CA GLY A 189 -7.86 -16.16 -8.97
C GLY A 189 -7.87 -16.93 -10.29
N GLY A 190 -6.99 -17.93 -10.41
CA GLY A 190 -6.82 -18.75 -11.60
C GLY A 190 -5.51 -18.47 -12.36
N GLN A 191 -4.67 -17.58 -11.85
CA GLN A 191 -3.35 -17.31 -12.37
C GLN A 191 -2.39 -18.45 -12.00
N THR A 192 -1.59 -18.88 -12.97
CA THR A 192 -0.54 -19.87 -12.74
C THR A 192 0.68 -19.19 -12.14
N GLN A 193 1.10 -19.65 -10.96
CA GLN A 193 2.24 -19.12 -10.23
C GLN A 193 3.55 -19.71 -10.77
N ALA A 194 4.69 -19.13 -10.36
CA ALA A 194 6.00 -19.56 -10.82
C ALA A 194 6.34 -21.02 -10.45
N ASP A 195 5.75 -21.55 -9.37
CA ASP A 195 5.89 -22.94 -8.93
C ASP A 195 4.91 -23.91 -9.61
N GLY A 196 4.08 -23.41 -10.52
CA GLY A 196 3.05 -24.17 -11.26
C GLY A 196 1.75 -24.39 -10.49
N THR A 197 1.63 -23.88 -9.27
CA THR A 197 0.35 -23.85 -8.55
C THR A 197 -0.61 -22.85 -9.21
N ILE A 198 -1.90 -23.03 -8.95
CA ILE A 198 -2.94 -22.10 -9.37
C ILE A 198 -3.44 -21.40 -8.12
N ASP A 199 -3.55 -20.08 -8.19
CA ASP A 199 -4.09 -19.29 -7.08
C ASP A 199 -5.61 -19.29 -7.04
N PHE A 200 -6.15 -18.96 -5.88
CA PHE A 200 -7.58 -18.80 -5.68
C PHE A 200 -7.89 -17.89 -4.50
N ILE A 201 -9.00 -17.15 -4.61
CA ILE A 201 -9.40 -16.18 -3.60
C ILE A 201 -10.26 -16.85 -2.52
N THR A 202 -9.93 -16.59 -1.26
CA THR A 202 -10.75 -16.95 -0.10
C THR A 202 -10.88 -15.79 0.89
N ASN A 203 -11.86 -15.90 1.78
CA ASN A 203 -12.10 -14.95 2.88
C ASN A 203 -12.12 -13.49 2.41
N SER A 204 -12.77 -13.25 1.26
CA SER A 204 -12.86 -11.92 0.67
C SER A 204 -13.98 -11.11 1.28
N ASP A 205 -13.60 -9.98 1.85
CA ASP A 205 -14.46 -9.05 2.58
C ASP A 205 -14.35 -7.66 1.97
N GLY A 206 -15.49 -7.00 1.76
CA GLY A 206 -15.58 -5.67 1.15
C GLY A 206 -16.17 -4.65 2.11
N TYR A 207 -15.53 -3.50 2.25
CA TYR A 207 -15.96 -2.45 3.17
C TYR A 207 -15.94 -1.07 2.50
N CYS A 208 -17.05 -0.35 2.60
CA CYS A 208 -17.20 1.03 2.13
C CYS A 208 -17.06 1.97 3.33
N ALA A 209 -16.21 2.98 3.20
CA ALA A 209 -16.11 4.06 4.17
C ALA A 209 -17.45 4.78 4.22
N GLN A 210 -17.99 4.93 5.43
CA GLN A 210 -19.13 5.79 5.67
C GLN A 210 -18.62 7.23 5.58
N THR A 211 -18.89 7.93 4.49
CA THR A 211 -18.62 9.37 4.45
C THR A 211 -19.41 10.00 5.58
N CYS A 212 -18.72 10.59 6.56
CA CYS A 212 -19.36 11.47 7.53
C CYS A 212 -20.02 12.61 6.76
N SER A 213 -21.34 12.51 6.54
CA SER A 213 -22.16 13.64 6.17
C SER A 213 -22.28 14.53 7.40
N CYS A 214 -21.26 15.35 7.64
CA CYS A 214 -21.39 16.53 8.48
C CYS A 214 -22.37 17.47 7.75
N ALA A 215 -23.66 17.34 8.07
CA ALA A 215 -24.66 18.35 7.75
C ALA A 215 -24.52 19.56 8.68
#